data_AF-A0A6V7HGV8-F1
#
_entry.id   AF-A0A6V7HGV8-F1
#
_cell.length_a   1.000
_cell.length_b   1.000
_cell.length_c   1.000
_cell.angle_alpha   90.00
_cell.angle_beta   90.00
_cell.angle_gamma   90.00
#
_symmetry.space_group_name_H-M   'P 1'
#
loop_
_entity.id
_entity.type
_entity.pdbx_description
1 polymer ?
#
loop_
_entity_poly.entity_id
_entity_poly.type
_entity_poly.pdbx_seq_one_letter_code
_entity_poly.pdbx_strand_id
1 'polypeptide(L)'
;MNKVHDMQVTIPNYSHVFNIEKAYFYPDTQVWLTNNFSYCFYCCGIYVILIFGGKYYMSNRPKFNLRGPLALWSGLLATFSIIGFSRTAPELFHVLEQHGFYHSVCTPSNLLQDCVSGFWTWIFVLSKISEFIDTIFIVLRKQPLIFLH
;
A
#
# COMPACT_ATOMS: atom_id res chain seq x y z
N MET A 1 30.36 -6.98 14.59
CA MET A 1 30.90 -6.09 13.53
C MET A 1 31.36 -6.96 12.37
N ASN A 2 30.53 -7.17 11.36
CA ASN A 2 30.95 -7.83 10.11
C ASN A 2 30.21 -7.20 8.93
N LYS A 3 30.99 -6.39 8.18
CA LYS A 3 30.89 -6.10 6.75
C LYS A 3 29.49 -6.20 6.12
N VAL A 4 28.70 -5.15 6.27
CA VAL A 4 27.77 -4.76 5.20
C VAL A 4 28.63 -4.03 4.19
N HIS A 5 28.89 -4.66 3.05
CA HIS A 5 29.54 -4.02 1.92
C HIS A 5 28.82 -2.70 1.64
N ASP A 6 29.57 -1.59 1.69
CA ASP A 6 29.21 -0.30 1.08
C ASP A 6 28.93 -0.55 -0.41
N MET A 7 27.70 -0.94 -0.72
CA MET A 7 27.14 -0.80 -2.05
C MET A 7 26.71 0.66 -2.12
N GLN A 8 27.63 1.54 -2.53
CA GLN A 8 27.30 2.93 -2.84
C GLN A 8 26.43 2.96 -4.10
N VAL A 9 25.13 2.75 -3.91
CA VAL A 9 24.14 3.07 -4.93
C VAL A 9 23.84 4.56 -4.78
N THR A 10 24.06 5.31 -5.86
CA THR A 10 23.80 6.75 -5.94
C THR A 10 22.34 7.02 -5.60
N ILE A 11 22.08 7.67 -4.47
CA ILE A 11 20.73 8.16 -4.14
C ILE A 11 20.33 9.12 -5.27
N PRO A 12 19.23 8.91 -6.00
CA PRO A 12 18.81 9.83 -7.05
C PRO A 12 18.53 11.20 -6.46
N ASN A 13 18.75 12.24 -7.27
CA ASN A 13 18.63 13.62 -6.81
C ASN A 13 17.15 13.98 -6.60
N TYR A 14 16.66 13.73 -5.39
CA TYR A 14 15.35 14.17 -4.95
C TYR A 14 15.35 15.68 -4.73
N SER A 15 14.52 16.40 -5.48
CA SER A 15 14.33 17.85 -5.29
C SER A 15 13.79 18.20 -3.90
N HIS A 16 13.00 17.32 -3.28
CA HIS A 16 12.53 17.49 -1.90
C HIS A 16 12.25 16.14 -1.23
N VAL A 17 12.92 15.87 -0.11
CA VAL A 17 12.69 14.71 0.76
C VAL A 17 12.00 15.20 2.04
N PHE A 18 10.84 14.64 2.36
CA PHE A 18 10.09 15.00 3.55
C PHE A 18 10.72 14.39 4.82
N ASN A 19 10.61 15.07 5.96
CA ASN A 19 11.16 14.58 7.23
C ASN A 19 10.51 13.26 7.69
N ILE A 20 9.24 13.03 7.35
CA ILE A 20 8.53 11.76 7.59
C ILE A 20 9.11 10.59 6.78
N GLU A 21 9.61 10.85 5.58
CA GLU A 21 10.24 9.85 4.72
C GLU A 21 11.63 9.50 5.28
N LYS A 22 12.38 10.50 5.76
CA LYS A 22 13.70 10.29 6.40
C LYS A 22 13.64 9.52 7.72
N ALA A 23 12.52 9.63 8.44
CA ALA A 23 12.32 8.91 9.69
C ALA A 23 11.99 7.42 9.49
N TYR A 24 11.78 6.97 8.24
CA TYR A 24 11.47 5.58 7.94
C TYR A 24 12.73 4.71 7.97
N PHE A 25 12.76 3.75 8.91
CA PHE A 25 13.82 2.75 9.04
C PHE A 25 13.27 1.35 8.79
N TYR A 26 13.75 0.70 7.72
CA TYR A 26 13.25 -0.58 7.23
C TYR A 26 13.31 -1.76 8.24
N PRO A 27 14.39 -1.99 9.01
CA PRO A 27 14.42 -3.14 9.91
C PRO A 27 13.45 -2.98 11.08
N ASP A 28 13.14 -1.76 11.52
CA ASP A 28 12.15 -1.52 12.57
C ASP A 28 10.73 -1.84 12.08
N THR A 29 10.41 -1.49 10.83
CA THR A 29 9.10 -1.81 10.25
C THR A 29 8.93 -3.29 9.96
N GLN A 30 10.00 -3.99 9.56
CA GLN A 30 9.96 -5.44 9.38
C GLN A 30 9.78 -6.20 10.69
N VAL A 31 10.48 -5.80 11.77
CA VAL A 31 10.31 -6.37 13.11
C VAL A 31 8.91 -6.07 13.63
N TRP A 32 8.41 -4.85 13.44
CA TRP A 32 7.05 -4.49 13.81
C TRP A 32 6.03 -5.33 13.04
N LEU A 33 6.14 -5.48 11.72
CA LEU A 33 5.22 -6.27 10.92
C LEU A 33 5.21 -7.74 11.36
N THR A 34 6.38 -8.32 11.62
CA THR A 34 6.51 -9.72 12.04
C THR A 34 5.85 -9.95 13.40
N ASN A 35 6.06 -9.05 14.36
CA ASN A 35 5.44 -9.14 15.68
C ASN A 35 3.93 -8.88 15.66
N ASN A 36 3.46 -8.09 14.70
CA ASN A 36 2.07 -7.64 14.59
C ASN A 36 1.30 -8.36 13.47
N PHE A 37 1.83 -9.46 12.94
CA PHE A 37 1.18 -10.20 11.84
C PHE A 37 -0.22 -10.71 12.21
N SER A 38 -0.48 -10.98 13.49
CA SER A 38 -1.79 -11.37 14.01
C SER A 38 -2.89 -10.33 13.71
N TYR A 39 -2.55 -9.05 13.59
CA TYR A 39 -3.51 -8.00 13.23
C TYR A 39 -4.11 -8.22 11.84
N CYS A 40 -3.37 -8.81 10.89
CA CYS A 40 -3.91 -9.14 9.58
C CYS A 40 -5.09 -10.12 9.68
N PHE A 41 -4.99 -11.15 10.53
CA PHE A 41 -6.08 -12.10 10.74
C PHE A 41 -7.31 -11.43 11.39
N TYR A 42 -7.10 -10.54 12.37
CA TYR A 42 -8.20 -9.79 12.97
C TYR A 42 -8.88 -8.88 11.95
N CYS A 43 -8.13 -8.18 11.11
CA CYS A 43 -8.67 -7.36 10.03
C CYS A 43 -9.51 -8.19 9.03
N CYS A 44 -9.01 -9.36 8.61
CA CYS A 44 -9.76 -10.27 7.74
C CYS A 44 -11.05 -10.80 8.40
N GLY A 45 -10.99 -11.15 9.68
CA GLY A 45 -12.18 -11.59 10.42
C GLY A 45 -13.25 -10.51 10.53
N ILE A 46 -12.85 -9.29 10.91
CA ILE A 46 -13.74 -8.12 10.98
C ILE A 46 -14.34 -7.82 9.61
N TYR A 47 -13.53 -7.90 8.55
CA TYR A 47 -13.97 -7.70 7.18
C TYR A 47 -15.12 -8.66 6.81
N VAL A 48 -14.94 -9.96 7.05
CA VAL A 48 -15.97 -10.97 6.77
C VAL A 48 -17.25 -10.69 7.56
N ILE A 49 -17.13 -10.36 8.84
CA ILE A 49 -18.28 -10.02 9.71
C ILE A 49 -19.02 -8.79 9.16
N LEU A 50 -18.31 -7.75 8.74
CA LEU A 50 -18.89 -6.54 8.16
C LEU A 50 -19.61 -6.82 6.83
N ILE A 51 -19.09 -7.71 5.98
CA ILE A 51 -19.73 -8.09 4.72
C ILE A 51 -21.06 -8.82 4.98
N PHE A 52 -21.03 -9.87 5.82
CA PHE A 52 -22.24 -10.64 6.12
C PHE A 52 -23.26 -9.83 6.93
N GLY A 53 -22.79 -9.10 7.94
CA GLY A 53 -23.61 -8.20 8.75
C GLY A 53 -24.20 -7.06 7.92
N GLY A 54 -23.42 -6.46 7.04
CA GLY A 54 -23.88 -5.43 6.10
C GLY A 54 -24.92 -5.96 5.12
N LYS A 55 -24.75 -7.16 4.58
CA LYS A 55 -25.76 -7.82 3.73
C LYS A 55 -27.06 -8.07 4.48
N TYR A 56 -26.99 -8.59 5.71
CA TYR A 56 -28.17 -8.84 6.55
C TYR A 56 -28.90 -7.52 6.88
N TYR A 57 -28.16 -6.50 7.31
CA TYR A 57 -28.70 -5.18 7.63
C TYR A 57 -29.36 -4.51 6.41
N MET A 58 -28.70 -4.59 5.25
CA MET A 58 -29.23 -4.04 4.01
C MET A 58 -30.43 -4.81 3.47
N SER A 59 -30.65 -6.07 3.86
CA SER A 59 -31.79 -6.87 3.38
C SER A 59 -33.12 -6.12 3.54
N ASN A 60 -33.31 -5.46 4.69
CA ASN A 60 -34.55 -4.76 5.04
C ASN A 60 -34.59 -3.26 4.65
N ARG A 61 -33.59 -2.75 3.90
CA ARG A 61 -33.46 -1.32 3.56
C ARG A 61 -33.36 -1.09 2.04
N PRO A 62 -33.78 0.08 1.50
CA PRO A 62 -33.54 0.43 0.10
C PRO A 62 -32.05 0.70 -0.16
N LYS A 63 -31.63 0.60 -1.43
CA LYS A 63 -30.24 0.87 -1.84
C LYS A 63 -29.85 2.33 -1.56
N PHE A 64 -28.66 2.56 -0.99
CA PHE A 64 -28.12 3.90 -0.84
C PHE A 64 -27.47 4.38 -2.15
N ASN A 65 -27.68 5.65 -2.50
CA ASN A 65 -27.02 6.26 -3.65
C ASN A 65 -25.69 6.91 -3.22
N LEU A 66 -24.66 6.08 -3.05
CA LEU A 66 -23.31 6.49 -2.60
C LEU A 66 -22.36 6.79 -3.77
N ARG A 67 -22.88 7.17 -4.94
CA ARG A 67 -22.06 7.43 -6.14
C ARG A 67 -21.00 8.53 -5.93
N GLY A 68 -21.38 9.64 -5.29
CA GLY A 68 -20.46 10.75 -5.01
C GLY A 68 -19.30 10.34 -4.08
N PRO A 69 -19.59 9.80 -2.89
CA PRO A 69 -18.55 9.29 -1.98
C PRO A 69 -17.65 8.22 -2.61
N LEU A 70 -18.22 7.30 -3.40
CA LEU A 70 -17.44 6.27 -4.10
C LEU A 70 -16.49 6.87 -5.14
N ALA A 71 -16.96 7.84 -5.92
CA ALA A 71 -16.13 8.53 -6.91
C ALA A 71 -15.01 9.32 -6.24
N LEU A 72 -15.31 10.01 -5.13
CA LEU A 72 -14.31 10.71 -4.32
C LEU A 72 -13.26 9.72 -3.77
N TRP A 73 -13.71 8.59 -3.21
CA TRP A 73 -12.83 7.55 -2.67
C TRP A 73 -11.91 6.96 -3.75
N SER A 74 -12.48 6.57 -4.89
CA SER A 74 -11.72 6.05 -6.03
C SER A 74 -10.72 7.10 -6.56
N GLY A 75 -11.12 8.37 -6.57
CA GLY A 75 -10.25 9.50 -6.91
C GLY A 75 -9.08 9.66 -5.94
N LEU A 76 -9.33 9.55 -4.63
CA LEU A 76 -8.28 9.61 -3.61
C LEU A 76 -7.28 8.45 -3.73
N LEU A 77 -7.76 7.24 -4.00
CA LEU A 77 -6.88 6.09 -4.23
C LEU A 77 -6.06 6.26 -5.52
N ALA A 78 -6.66 6.79 -6.59
CA ALA A 78 -5.95 7.07 -7.83
C ALA A 78 -4.87 8.14 -7.65
N THR A 79 -5.16 9.26 -6.98
CA THR A 79 -4.15 10.29 -6.70
C THR A 79 -3.04 9.76 -5.81
N PHE A 80 -3.37 8.99 -4.77
CA PHE A 80 -2.39 8.32 -3.93
C PHE A 80 -1.46 7.42 -4.76
N SER A 81 -2.02 6.60 -5.65
CA SER A 81 -1.23 5.71 -6.50
C SER A 81 -0.33 6.47 -7.49
N ILE A 82 -0.79 7.60 -8.05
CA ILE A 82 0.02 8.42 -8.95
C ILE A 82 1.19 9.05 -8.20
N ILE A 83 0.96 9.56 -6.98
CA ILE A 83 2.02 10.16 -6.17
C ILE A 83 3.04 9.08 -5.78
N GLY A 84 2.59 7.93 -5.29
CA GLY A 84 3.47 6.80 -4.96
C GLY A 84 4.34 6.39 -6.15
N PHE A 85 3.72 6.18 -7.32
CA PHE A 85 4.45 5.84 -8.53
C PHE A 85 5.45 6.93 -8.93
N SER A 86 5.07 8.22 -8.88
CA SER A 86 5.96 9.31 -9.25
C SER A 86 7.20 9.41 -8.34
N ARG A 87 7.09 8.95 -7.10
CA ARG A 87 8.18 8.94 -6.10
C ARG A 87 9.06 7.70 -6.20
N THR A 88 8.50 6.53 -6.53
CA THR A 88 9.26 5.28 -6.69
C THR A 88 9.83 5.09 -8.09
N ALA A 89 9.26 5.74 -9.11
CA ALA A 89 9.72 5.65 -10.51
C ALA A 89 11.19 6.06 -10.72
N PRO A 90 11.69 7.21 -10.21
CA PRO A 90 13.09 7.59 -10.45
C PRO A 90 14.09 6.58 -9.90
N GLU A 91 13.80 5.97 -8.74
CA GLU A 91 14.61 4.88 -8.19
C GLU A 91 14.61 3.66 -9.10
N LEU A 92 13.42 3.25 -9.55
CA LEU A 92 13.29 2.10 -10.43
C LEU A 92 14.09 2.30 -11.73
N PHE A 93 14.00 3.48 -12.35
CA PHE A 93 14.78 3.80 -13.55
C PHE A 93 16.28 3.82 -13.28
N HIS A 94 16.72 4.36 -12.14
CA HIS A 94 18.14 4.40 -11.76
C HIS A 94 18.73 2.99 -11.58
N VAL A 95 18.01 2.11 -10.88
CA VAL A 95 18.43 0.72 -10.66
C VAL A 95 18.42 -0.08 -11.97
N LEU A 96 17.41 0.14 -12.82
CA LEU A 96 17.34 -0.49 -14.14
C LEU A 96 18.51 -0.10 -15.05
N GLU A 97 18.90 1.17 -15.07
CA GLU A 97 19.98 1.67 -15.91
C GLU A 97 21.36 1.22 -15.41
N GLN A 98 21.59 1.25 -14.10
CA GLN A 98 22.92 0.95 -13.53
C GLN A 98 23.17 -0.54 -13.26
N HIS A 99 22.15 -1.28 -12.81
CA HIS A 99 22.32 -2.67 -12.33
C HIS A 99 21.56 -3.70 -13.19
N GLY A 100 20.76 -3.24 -14.16
CA GLY A 100 20.00 -4.09 -15.07
C GLY A 100 18.72 -4.68 -14.47
N PHE A 101 17.92 -5.35 -15.32
CA PHE A 101 16.60 -5.88 -14.96
C PHE A 101 16.65 -6.93 -13.84
N TYR A 102 17.61 -7.86 -13.91
CA TYR A 102 17.74 -8.93 -12.92
C TYR A 102 17.94 -8.37 -11.51
N HIS A 103 18.81 -7.37 -11.36
CA HIS A 103 19.06 -6.76 -10.06
C HIS A 103 17.86 -5.94 -9.56
N SER A 104 17.13 -5.27 -10.46
CA SER A 104 15.94 -4.48 -10.08
C SER A 104 14.79 -5.33 -9.52
N VAL A 105 14.67 -6.59 -9.95
CA VAL A 105 13.57 -7.49 -9.57
C VAL A 105 13.99 -8.47 -8.46
N CYS A 106 15.21 -9.00 -8.52
CA CYS A 106 15.66 -10.08 -7.63
C CYS A 106 16.39 -9.57 -6.37
N THR A 107 16.81 -8.30 -6.33
CA THR A 107 17.49 -7.73 -5.17
C THR A 107 16.61 -6.67 -4.50
N PRO A 108 16.19 -6.84 -3.23
CA PRO A 108 15.37 -5.85 -2.52
C PRO A 108 16.20 -4.63 -2.03
N SER A 109 17.28 -4.26 -2.73
CA SER A 109 18.16 -3.13 -2.36
C SER A 109 17.39 -1.82 -2.24
N ASN A 110 16.39 -1.63 -3.10
CA ASN A 110 15.62 -0.39 -3.26
C ASN A 110 14.67 -0.13 -2.08
N LEU A 111 14.37 -1.16 -1.27
CA LEU A 111 13.51 -1.06 -0.09
C LEU A 111 14.31 -0.87 1.21
N LEU A 112 15.52 -1.41 1.24
CA LEU A 112 16.42 -1.39 2.39
C LEU A 112 17.27 -0.11 2.45
N GLN A 113 17.55 0.50 1.30
CA GLN A 113 18.57 1.55 1.19
C GLN A 113 17.98 2.95 0.96
N ASP A 114 16.85 3.06 0.26
CA ASP A 114 16.15 4.33 0.04
C ASP A 114 14.93 4.48 0.95
N CYS A 115 15.05 5.34 1.97
CA CYS A 115 13.98 5.61 2.93
C CYS A 115 12.69 6.12 2.25
N VAL A 116 12.81 6.85 1.13
CA VAL A 116 11.68 7.37 0.36
C VAL A 116 10.90 6.23 -0.28
N SER A 117 11.58 5.38 -1.07
CA SER A 117 10.95 4.24 -1.75
C SER A 117 10.36 3.22 -0.76
N GLY A 118 11.08 2.94 0.34
CA GLY A 118 10.60 2.08 1.42
C GLY A 118 9.33 2.60 2.09
N PHE A 119 9.27 3.90 2.41
CA PHE A 119 8.09 4.52 3.01
C PHE A 119 6.87 4.48 2.07
N TRP A 120 7.04 4.86 0.80
CA TRP A 120 5.96 4.82 -0.18
C TRP A 120 5.46 3.39 -0.45
N THR A 121 6.37 2.42 -0.46
CA THR A 121 5.99 1.00 -0.56
C THR A 121 5.21 0.54 0.67
N TRP A 122 5.63 0.95 1.87
CA TRP A 122 4.90 0.63 3.10
C TRP A 122 3.46 1.17 3.10
N ILE A 123 3.27 2.44 2.73
CA ILE A 123 1.92 3.01 2.63
C ILE A 123 1.12 2.35 1.49
N PHE A 124 1.78 1.94 0.40
CA PHE A 124 1.14 1.16 -0.65
C PHE A 124 0.63 -0.20 -0.14
N VAL A 125 1.35 -0.88 0.75
CA VAL A 125 0.85 -2.09 1.41
C VAL A 125 -0.36 -1.77 2.29
N LEU A 126 -0.32 -0.66 3.03
CA LEU A 126 -1.47 -0.22 3.84
C LEU A 126 -2.68 0.16 3.00
N SER A 127 -2.49 0.64 1.76
CA SER A 127 -3.61 0.98 0.87
C SER A 127 -4.44 -0.24 0.48
N LYS A 128 -3.87 -1.45 0.49
CA LYS A 128 -4.62 -2.72 0.31
C LYS A 128 -5.65 -2.97 1.41
N ILE A 129 -5.37 -2.53 2.64
CA ILE A 129 -6.35 -2.58 3.73
C ILE A 129 -7.46 -1.55 3.46
N SER A 130 -7.11 -0.41 2.86
CA SER A 130 -8.07 0.62 2.46
C SER A 130 -8.99 0.14 1.32
N GLU A 131 -8.53 -0.74 0.43
CA GLU A 131 -9.36 -1.35 -0.63
C GLU A 131 -10.56 -2.11 -0.06
N PHE A 132 -10.48 -2.66 1.17
CA PHE A 132 -11.61 -3.28 1.82
C PHE A 132 -12.81 -2.33 2.03
N ILE A 133 -12.56 -1.03 2.18
CA ILE A 133 -13.61 -0.01 2.33
C ILE A 133 -14.46 0.06 1.06
N ASP A 134 -13.88 -0.19 -0.12
CA ASP A 134 -14.62 -0.20 -1.39
C ASP A 134 -15.75 -1.25 -1.37
N THR A 135 -15.46 -2.44 -0.85
CA THR A 135 -16.49 -3.50 -0.73
C THR A 135 -17.61 -3.16 0.22
N ILE A 136 -17.35 -2.37 1.26
CA ILE A 136 -18.38 -1.90 2.18
C ILE A 136 -19.35 -1.00 1.42
N PHE A 137 -18.84 -0.09 0.57
CA PHE A 137 -19.69 0.72 -0.31
C PHE A 137 -20.50 -0.13 -1.30
N ILE A 138 -19.93 -1.22 -1.83
CA ILE A 138 -20.64 -2.16 -2.72
C ILE A 138 -21.80 -2.84 -1.98
N VAL A 139 -21.57 -3.32 -0.76
CA VAL A 139 -22.61 -3.95 0.09
C VAL A 139 -23.72 -2.95 0.41
N LEU A 140 -23.38 -1.71 0.79
CA LEU A 140 -24.35 -0.64 1.07
C LEU A 140 -25.15 -0.21 -0.17
N ARG A 141 -24.63 -0.42 -1.37
CA ARG A 141 -25.36 -0.18 -2.63
C ARG A 141 -26.20 -1.38 -3.09
N LYS A 142 -26.12 -2.52 -2.39
CA LYS A 142 -26.70 -3.81 -2.79
C LYS A 142 -26.22 -4.29 -4.16
N GLN A 143 -24.96 -4.03 -4.50
CA GLN A 143 -24.41 -4.58 -5.73
C GLN A 143 -23.91 -6.01 -5.54
N PRO A 144 -23.95 -6.85 -6.60
CA PRO A 144 -23.49 -8.22 -6.51
C PRO A 144 -21.99 -8.21 -6.20
N LEU A 145 -21.62 -8.84 -5.09
CA LEU A 145 -20.21 -9.15 -4.81
C LEU A 145 -19.81 -10.29 -5.75
N ILE A 146 -18.84 -10.02 -6.63
CA ILE A 146 -18.22 -11.05 -7.46
C ILE A 146 -17.11 -11.68 -6.62
N PHE A 147 -16.99 -13.01 -6.66
CA PHE A 147 -15.99 -13.76 -5.88
C PHE A 147 -14.52 -13.41 -6.20
N LEU A 148 -14.28 -12.68 -7.30
CA LEU A 148 -12.96 -12.22 -7.71
C LEU A 148 -12.39 -11.11 -6.80
N HIS A 149 -13.26 -10.40 -6.08
CA HIS A 149 -12.89 -9.27 -5.23
C HIS A 149 -12.70 -9.72 -3.79
#